data_AF-A0A8J7ANR0-F1
#
_entry.id   AF-A0A8J7ANR0-F1
#
_cell.length_a   1.000
_cell.length_b   1.000
_cell.length_c   1.000
_cell.angle_alpha   90.00
_cell.angle_beta   90.00
_cell.angle_gamma   90.00
#
_symmetry.space_group_name_H-M   'P 1'
#
loop_
_entity.id
_entity.type
_entity.pdbx_description
1 polymer ?
#
loop_
_entity_poly.entity_id
_entity_poly.type
_entity_poly.pdbx_seq_one_letter_code
_entity_poly.pdbx_strand_id
1 'polypeptide(L)'
;MQLLSNSPVIGPTSIPLLLRWWQQRKRLAAARYSVQPGTVSADANYLRAYRRLMEIYSVVKAGGVQAQIEASQAFFEREMAALQQVLETLPDPAREHVEQEIRELESATRWRLEQLQKITPQEEAAVQQSLVDIERSLMQLQSA
;
A
#
# COMPACT_ATOMS: atom_id res chain seq x y z
N MET A 1 21.57 10.30 1.93
CA MET A 1 21.13 10.10 0.53
C MET A 1 19.60 10.01 0.51
N GLN A 2 18.92 11.12 0.27
CA GLN A 2 17.46 11.14 0.09
C GLN A 2 17.17 10.69 -1.35
N LEU A 3 16.81 9.42 -1.54
CA LEU A 3 16.14 8.98 -2.75
C LEU A 3 14.70 9.51 -2.70
N LEU A 4 14.53 10.77 -3.12
CA LEU A 4 13.23 11.36 -3.43
C LEU A 4 12.58 10.51 -4.52
N SER A 5 11.84 9.52 -4.05
CA SER A 5 11.12 8.56 -4.84
C SER A 5 9.91 9.29 -5.39
N ASN A 6 10.04 9.84 -6.61
CA ASN A 6 8.88 10.28 -7.38
C ASN A 6 8.04 9.02 -7.66
N SER A 7 7.11 8.72 -6.76
CA SER A 7 6.09 7.71 -6.99
C SER A 7 5.24 8.17 -8.17
N PRO A 8 4.98 7.29 -9.15
CA PRO A 8 4.19 7.65 -10.32
C PRO A 8 2.76 8.00 -9.89
N VAL A 9 2.26 9.14 -10.33
CA VAL A 9 0.90 9.60 -10.02
C VAL A 9 -0.11 8.73 -10.78
N ILE A 10 -1.08 8.18 -10.05
CA ILE A 10 -2.15 7.36 -10.64
C ILE A 10 -3.34 8.23 -11.02
N GLY A 11 -3.77 8.12 -12.27
CA GLY A 11 -4.94 8.82 -12.78
C GLY A 11 -5.78 7.96 -13.73
N PRO A 12 -6.96 8.46 -14.15
CA PRO A 12 -7.94 7.69 -14.92
C PRO A 12 -7.40 7.12 -16.24
N THR A 13 -6.47 7.82 -16.89
CA THR A 13 -5.84 7.39 -18.14
C THR A 13 -4.76 6.33 -17.94
N SER A 14 -4.09 6.33 -16.78
CA SER A 14 -3.02 5.39 -16.46
C SER A 14 -3.54 4.02 -16.05
N ILE A 15 -4.69 3.95 -15.37
CA ILE A 15 -5.23 2.71 -14.80
C ILE A 15 -5.46 1.65 -15.89
N PRO A 16 -6.19 1.92 -17.00
CA PRO A 16 -6.40 0.92 -18.04
C PRO A 16 -5.09 0.43 -18.68
N LEU A 17 -4.09 1.32 -18.81
CA LEU A 17 -2.78 0.96 -19.35
C LEU A 17 -2.02 0.01 -18.42
N LEU A 18 -2.02 0.31 -17.11
CA LEU A 18 -1.40 -0.53 -16.10
C LEU A 18 -2.06 -1.91 -16.00
N LEU A 19 -3.39 -1.97 -16.07
CA LEU A 19 -4.12 -3.23 -16.08
C LEU A 19 -3.79 -4.06 -17.33
N ARG A 20 -3.77 -3.44 -18.52
CA ARG A 20 -3.40 -4.13 -19.77
C ARG A 20 -1.96 -4.64 -19.73
N TRP A 21 -1.02 -3.82 -19.27
CA TRP A 21 0.38 -4.21 -19.09
C TRP A 21 0.52 -5.41 -18.14
N TRP A 22 -0.18 -5.40 -17.00
CA TRP A 22 -0.16 -6.51 -16.06
C TRP A 22 -0.71 -7.81 -16.67
N GLN A 23 -1.82 -7.73 -17.39
CA GLN A 23 -2.39 -8.89 -18.11
C GLN A 23 -1.43 -9.44 -19.16
N GLN A 24 -0.69 -8.59 -19.87
CA GLN A 24 0.34 -9.02 -20.81
C GLN A 24 1.48 -9.73 -20.07
N ARG A 25 1.97 -9.20 -18.96
CA ARG A 25 3.01 -9.86 -18.16
C ARG A 25 2.60 -11.22 -17.64
N LYS A 26 1.37 -11.35 -17.13
CA LYS A 26 0.82 -12.63 -16.67
C LYS A 26 0.83 -13.67 -17.80
N ARG A 27 0.39 -13.29 -19.01
CA ARG A 27 0.41 -14.16 -20.19
C ARG A 27 1.82 -14.60 -20.59
N LEU A 28 2.78 -13.67 -20.61
CA LEU A 28 4.17 -13.97 -20.93
C LEU A 28 4.81 -14.93 -19.91
N ALA A 29 4.52 -14.73 -18.63
CA ALA A 29 4.97 -15.62 -17.57
C ALA A 29 4.38 -17.04 -17.71
N ALA A 30 3.07 -17.15 -17.99
CA ALA A 30 2.42 -18.43 -18.22
C ALA A 30 2.98 -19.17 -19.44
N ALA A 31 3.33 -18.43 -20.50
CA ALA A 31 3.87 -18.98 -21.74
C ALA A 31 5.39 -19.22 -21.72
N ARG A 32 6.08 -19.06 -20.57
CA ARG A 32 7.52 -19.29 -20.38
C ARG A 32 8.44 -18.56 -21.38
N TYR A 33 8.02 -17.40 -21.91
CA TYR A 33 8.84 -16.62 -22.82
C TYR A 33 9.95 -15.86 -22.07
N SER A 34 11.18 -15.93 -22.57
CA SER A 34 12.30 -15.13 -22.05
C SER A 34 12.17 -13.67 -22.48
N VAL A 35 12.18 -12.75 -21.52
CA VAL A 35 12.11 -11.30 -21.76
C VAL A 35 13.39 -10.80 -22.43
N GLN A 36 13.28 -10.01 -23.50
CA GLN A 36 14.44 -9.45 -24.22
C GLN A 36 15.11 -8.29 -23.45
N PRO A 37 16.45 -8.14 -23.49
CA PRO A 37 17.22 -7.24 -22.60
C PRO A 37 16.94 -5.73 -22.73
N GLY A 38 16.41 -5.26 -23.86
CA GLY A 38 16.14 -3.83 -24.11
C GLY A 38 14.89 -3.26 -23.44
N THR A 39 14.07 -4.11 -22.83
CA THR A 39 12.75 -3.75 -22.26
C THR A 39 12.78 -3.45 -20.75
N VAL A 40 13.91 -3.70 -20.08
CA VAL A 40 14.01 -3.73 -18.60
C VAL A 40 13.70 -2.38 -17.94
N SER A 41 14.11 -1.26 -18.55
CA SER A 41 13.92 0.08 -17.96
C SER A 41 12.46 0.57 -18.01
N ALA A 42 11.80 0.42 -19.16
CA ALA A 42 10.39 0.76 -19.30
C ALA A 42 9.50 -0.14 -18.43
N ASP A 43 9.84 -1.43 -18.36
CA ASP A 43 9.15 -2.44 -17.56
C ASP A 43 9.26 -2.15 -16.04
N ALA A 44 10.40 -1.62 -15.58
CA ALA A 44 10.55 -1.20 -14.19
C ALA A 44 9.65 -0.01 -13.81
N ASN A 45 9.43 0.93 -14.74
CA ASN A 45 8.53 2.07 -14.51
C ASN A 45 7.06 1.63 -14.46
N TYR A 46 6.64 0.74 -15.37
CA TYR A 46 5.30 0.17 -15.33
C TYR A 46 5.08 -0.66 -14.06
N LEU A 47 6.07 -1.43 -13.61
CA LEU A 47 5.99 -2.19 -12.37
C LEU A 47 5.83 -1.26 -11.15
N ARG A 48 6.57 -0.16 -11.09
CA ARG A 48 6.42 0.84 -10.02
C ARG A 48 5.04 1.46 -10.02
N ALA A 49 4.52 1.83 -11.19
CA ALA A 49 3.18 2.39 -11.33
C ALA A 49 2.07 1.38 -10.99
N TYR A 50 2.24 0.12 -11.37
CA TYR A 50 1.32 -0.93 -10.98
C TYR A 50 1.34 -1.18 -9.46
N ARG A 51 2.51 -1.19 -8.82
CA ARG A 51 2.60 -1.29 -7.35
C ARG A 51 1.88 -0.14 -6.66
N ARG A 52 2.09 1.10 -7.14
CA ARG A 52 1.38 2.27 -6.62
C ARG A 52 -0.14 2.18 -6.81
N LEU A 53 -0.60 1.71 -7.98
CA LEU A 53 -2.01 1.43 -8.21
C LEU A 53 -2.56 0.42 -7.18
N MET A 54 -1.82 -0.67 -6.92
CA MET A 54 -2.24 -1.69 -5.96
C MET A 54 -2.23 -1.19 -4.50
N GLU A 55 -1.28 -0.33 -4.14
CA GLU A 55 -1.27 0.36 -2.83
C GLU A 55 -2.55 1.18 -2.63
N ILE A 56 -2.89 2.04 -3.59
CA ILE A 56 -4.09 2.88 -3.50
C ILE A 56 -5.35 2.00 -3.55
N TYR A 57 -5.40 0.99 -4.42
CA TYR A 57 -6.51 0.04 -4.48
C TYR A 57 -6.76 -0.63 -3.13
N SER A 58 -5.71 -1.06 -2.42
CA SER A 58 -5.87 -1.69 -1.11
C SER A 58 -6.50 -0.76 -0.08
N VAL A 59 -6.12 0.53 -0.10
CA VAL A 59 -6.68 1.56 0.78
C VAL A 59 -8.14 1.84 0.43
N VAL A 60 -8.44 2.06 -0.85
CA VAL A 60 -9.79 2.29 -1.35
C VAL A 60 -10.71 1.11 -1.02
N LYS A 61 -10.25 -0.12 -1.27
CA LYS A 61 -11.01 -1.34 -1.00
C LYS A 61 -11.30 -1.52 0.49
N ALA A 62 -10.43 -1.02 1.36
CA ALA A 62 -10.57 -1.08 2.80
C ALA A 62 -11.26 0.16 3.41
N GLY A 63 -11.97 0.96 2.60
CA GLY A 63 -12.82 2.06 3.07
C GLY A 63 -12.31 3.47 2.75
N GLY A 64 -11.16 3.61 2.08
CA GLY A 64 -10.59 4.90 1.68
C GLY A 64 -9.57 5.48 2.66
N VAL A 65 -8.92 6.56 2.25
CA VAL A 65 -7.81 7.20 2.99
C VAL A 65 -8.29 7.70 4.35
N GLN A 66 -9.41 8.42 4.39
CA GLN A 66 -9.93 9.02 5.62
C GLN A 66 -10.30 7.95 6.66
N ALA A 67 -11.04 6.91 6.26
CA ALA A 67 -11.42 5.82 7.15
C ALA A 67 -10.18 5.06 7.68
N GLN A 68 -9.14 4.90 6.86
CA GLN A 68 -7.89 4.26 7.28
C GLN A 68 -7.07 5.13 8.25
N ILE A 69 -7.10 6.46 8.09
CA ILE A 69 -6.46 7.40 9.03
C ILE A 69 -7.16 7.29 10.40
N GLU A 70 -8.49 7.40 10.42
CA GLU A 70 -9.29 7.32 11.65
C GLU A 70 -9.08 5.97 12.35
N ALA A 71 -9.12 4.86 11.60
CA ALA A 71 -8.87 3.54 12.15
C ALA A 71 -7.45 3.40 12.73
N SER A 72 -6.44 4.00 12.08
CA SER A 72 -5.05 3.96 12.57
C SER A 72 -4.88 4.77 13.86
N GLN A 73 -5.51 5.94 13.95
CA GLN A 73 -5.48 6.78 15.15
C GLN A 73 -6.22 6.12 16.32
N ALA A 74 -7.43 5.61 16.08
CA ALA A 74 -8.20 4.92 17.11
C ALA A 74 -7.49 3.64 17.61
N PHE A 75 -6.82 2.90 16.71
CA PHE A 75 -5.97 1.78 17.09
C PHE A 75 -4.82 2.24 18.00
N PHE A 76 -4.07 3.27 17.57
CA PHE A 76 -2.95 3.81 18.33
C PHE A 76 -3.37 4.24 19.75
N GLU A 77 -4.45 5.02 19.87
CA GLU A 77 -4.94 5.49 21.17
C GLU A 77 -5.30 4.33 22.11
N ARG A 78 -5.98 3.31 21.59
CA ARG A 78 -6.37 2.14 22.39
C ARG A 78 -5.15 1.33 22.83
N GLU A 79 -4.25 1.00 21.92
CA GLU A 79 -3.07 0.19 22.25
C GLU A 79 -2.11 0.97 23.16
N MET A 80 -1.92 2.28 22.92
CA MET A 80 -1.10 3.13 23.78
C MET A 80 -1.65 3.17 25.22
N ALA A 81 -2.96 3.34 25.38
CA ALA A 81 -3.59 3.33 26.70
C ALA A 81 -3.39 1.97 27.41
N ALA A 82 -3.50 0.86 26.68
CA ALA A 82 -3.28 -0.48 27.23
C ALA A 82 -1.81 -0.67 27.67
N LEU A 83 -0.84 -0.28 26.85
CA LEU A 83 0.59 -0.39 27.17
C LEU A 83 0.97 0.52 28.36
N GLN A 84 0.40 1.73 28.44
CA GLN A 84 0.60 2.64 29.57
C GLN A 84 0.06 2.05 30.88
N GLN A 85 -1.13 1.44 30.87
CA GLN A 85 -1.67 0.75 32.05
C GLN A 85 -0.77 -0.39 32.51
N VAL A 86 -0.21 -1.15 31.56
CA VAL A 86 0.72 -2.24 31.88
C VAL A 86 2.00 -1.69 32.52
N LEU A 87 2.59 -0.61 31.99
CA LEU A 87 3.81 0.01 32.52
C LEU A 87 3.73 0.43 33.99
N GLU A 88 2.55 0.85 34.45
CA GLU A 88 2.32 1.25 35.84
C GLU A 88 2.52 0.09 36.83
N THR A 89 2.35 -1.14 36.36
CA THR A 89 2.31 -2.36 37.20
C THR A 89 3.56 -3.23 37.08
N LEU A 90 4.43 -2.97 36.11
CA LEU A 90 5.58 -3.83 35.82
C LEU A 90 6.85 -3.42 36.60
N PRO A 91 7.62 -4.40 37.10
CA PRO A 91 8.98 -4.18 37.57
C PRO A 91 9.97 -4.03 36.40
N ASP A 92 11.08 -3.34 36.63
CA ASP A 92 12.25 -3.34 35.73
C ASP A 92 12.85 -4.76 35.79
N PRO A 93 12.92 -5.58 34.71
CA PRO A 93 13.17 -5.26 33.29
C PRO A 93 11.97 -5.43 32.34
N ALA A 94 10.81 -5.91 32.81
CA ALA A 94 9.62 -6.06 31.96
C ALA A 94 9.13 -4.69 31.44
N ARG A 95 9.39 -3.64 32.23
CA ARG A 95 9.15 -2.24 31.83
C ARG A 95 9.89 -1.86 30.54
N GLU A 96 11.17 -2.21 30.40
CA GLU A 96 11.98 -1.85 29.22
C GLU A 96 11.41 -2.45 27.92
N HIS A 97 10.84 -3.65 28.00
CA HIS A 97 10.18 -4.28 26.85
C HIS A 97 8.91 -3.54 26.46
N VAL A 98 8.06 -3.16 27.41
CA VAL A 98 6.84 -2.40 27.10
C VAL A 98 7.17 -0.99 26.58
N GLU A 99 8.20 -0.34 27.09
CA GLU A 99 8.70 0.92 26.53
C GLU A 99 9.20 0.77 25.08
N GLN A 100 9.80 -0.38 24.74
CA GLN A 100 10.17 -0.69 23.36
C GLN A 100 8.94 -0.87 22.47
N GLU A 101 7.92 -1.60 22.94
CA GLU A 101 6.67 -1.78 22.22
C GLU A 101 5.97 -0.44 21.94
N ILE A 102 5.98 0.48 22.91
CA ILE A 102 5.47 1.85 22.73
C ILE A 102 6.19 2.58 21.59
N ARG A 103 7.52 2.55 21.57
CA ARG A 103 8.30 3.21 20.50
C ARG A 103 8.03 2.59 19.12
N GLU A 104 7.86 1.27 19.07
CA GLU A 104 7.53 0.56 17.84
C GLU A 104 6.12 0.91 17.36
N LEU A 105 5.14 0.97 18.26
CA LEU A 105 3.77 1.38 17.98
C LEU A 105 3.72 2.82 17.42
N GLU A 106 4.42 3.77 18.06
CA GLU A 106 4.52 5.16 17.60
C GLU A 106 5.14 5.24 16.20
N SER A 107 6.26 4.55 16.01
CA SER A 107 6.98 4.55 14.74
C SER A 107 6.15 3.95 13.61
N ALA A 108 5.52 2.80 13.86
CA ALA A 108 4.66 2.12 12.89
C ALA A 108 3.43 2.96 12.54
N THR A 109 2.77 3.54 13.54
CA THR A 109 1.59 4.41 13.34
C THR A 109 1.96 5.65 12.54
N ARG A 110 3.03 6.35 12.92
CA ARG A 110 3.52 7.53 12.19
C ARG A 110 3.82 7.18 10.73
N TRP A 111 4.57 6.11 10.49
CA TRP A 111 4.90 5.67 9.13
C TRP A 111 3.63 5.36 8.32
N ARG A 112 2.63 4.71 8.92
CA ARG A 112 1.35 4.39 8.27
C ARG A 112 0.60 5.65 7.88
N LEU A 113 0.48 6.61 8.80
CA LEU A 113 -0.17 7.90 8.54
C LEU A 113 0.54 8.68 7.43
N GLU A 114 1.88 8.73 7.45
CA GLU A 114 2.67 9.35 6.38
C GLU A 114 2.44 8.68 5.02
N GLN A 115 2.28 7.35 4.95
CA GLN A 115 1.97 6.68 3.68
C GLN A 115 0.57 7.01 3.18
N LEU A 116 -0.41 7.07 4.08
CA LEU A 116 -1.79 7.42 3.72
C LEU A 116 -1.88 8.85 3.19
N GLN A 117 -1.18 9.80 3.80
CA GLN A 117 -1.13 11.20 3.37
C GLN A 117 -0.47 11.40 2.00
N LYS A 118 0.33 10.45 1.53
CA LYS A 118 0.88 10.50 0.17
C LYS A 118 -0.14 10.16 -0.90
N ILE A 119 -1.31 9.59 -0.55
CA ILE A 119 -2.37 9.30 -1.51
C ILE A 119 -3.17 10.59 -1.71
N THR A 120 -3.13 11.13 -2.92
CA THR A 120 -3.90 12.35 -3.21
C THR A 120 -5.39 12.03 -3.36
N PRO A 121 -6.30 12.99 -3.08
CA PRO A 121 -7.73 12.81 -3.33
C PRO A 121 -8.05 12.44 -4.79
N GLN A 122 -7.25 12.93 -5.73
CA GLN A 122 -7.38 12.62 -7.15
C GLN A 122 -6.99 11.17 -7.46
N GLU A 123 -5.91 10.67 -6.86
CA GLU A 123 -5.50 9.25 -6.97
C GLU A 123 -6.58 8.32 -6.39
N GLU A 124 -7.07 8.64 -5.20
CA GLU A 124 -8.14 7.89 -4.54
C GLU A 124 -9.41 7.85 -5.40
N ALA A 125 -9.86 9.01 -5.90
CA ALA A 125 -11.04 9.11 -6.75
C ALA A 125 -10.88 8.35 -8.07
N ALA A 126 -9.71 8.43 -8.71
CA ALA A 126 -9.45 7.70 -9.96
C ALA A 126 -9.53 6.19 -9.77
N VAL A 127 -8.99 5.68 -8.65
CA VAL A 127 -9.04 4.26 -8.30
C VAL A 127 -10.46 3.86 -7.90
N GLN A 128 -11.18 4.67 -7.12
CA GLN A 128 -12.58 4.45 -6.75
C GLN A 128 -13.47 4.28 -7.98
N GLN A 129 -13.32 5.16 -8.99
CA GLN A 129 -14.07 5.09 -10.25
C GLN A 129 -13.75 3.83 -11.06
N SER A 130 -12.55 3.27 -10.89
CA SER A 130 -12.05 2.14 -11.67
C SER A 130 -12.11 0.81 -10.91
N LEU A 131 -12.70 0.76 -9.72
CA LEU A 131 -12.68 -0.41 -8.83
C LEU A 131 -13.11 -1.70 -9.52
N VAL A 132 -14.24 -1.65 -10.22
CA VAL A 132 -14.81 -2.82 -10.92
C VAL A 132 -13.84 -3.37 -11.98
N ASP A 133 -13.18 -2.50 -12.73
CA ASP A 133 -12.24 -2.91 -13.78
C ASP A 133 -10.94 -3.46 -13.20
N ILE A 134 -10.46 -2.88 -12.09
CA ILE A 134 -9.32 -3.40 -11.33
C ILE A 134 -9.65 -4.80 -10.81
N GLU A 135 -10.79 -4.98 -10.16
CA GLU A 135 -11.24 -6.27 -9.61
C GLU A 135 -11.41 -7.32 -10.69
N ARG A 136 -12.04 -6.98 -11.82
CA ARG A 136 -12.16 -7.88 -12.97
C ARG A 136 -10.78 -8.33 -13.46
N SER A 137 -9.82 -7.41 -13.55
CA SER A 137 -8.45 -7.74 -13.96
C SER A 137 -7.73 -8.67 -12.96
N LEU A 138 -8.00 -8.53 -11.66
CA LEU A 138 -7.45 -9.41 -10.64
C LEU A 138 -8.11 -10.81 -10.67
N MET A 139 -9.43 -10.88 -10.89
CA MET A 139 -10.22 -12.12 -10.90
C MET A 139 -10.08 -12.99 -12.16
N GLN A 140 -9.67 -12.43 -13.30
CA GLN A 140 -9.43 -13.17 -14.56
C GLN A 140 -8.36 -14.28 -14.48
N LEU A 141 -7.85 -14.58 -13.28
CA LEU A 141 -6.92 -15.65 -12.97
C LEU A 141 -7.57 -16.96 -12.49
N GLN A 142 -8.88 -16.99 -12.24
CA GLN A 142 -9.55 -18.21 -11.71
C GLN A 142 -10.15 -19.12 -12.79
N SER A 143 -9.87 -18.88 -14.07
CA SER A 143 -10.42 -19.68 -15.18
C SER A 143 -9.31 -20.10 -16.14
N ALA A 144 -8.44 -20.99 -15.68
CA ALA A 144 -7.56 -21.80 -16.50
C ALA A 144 -7.32 -23.15 -15.82
#